data_AF-A0AAX7W428-F1
#
_entry.id   AF-A0AAX7W428-F1
#
_cell.length_a   1.000
_cell.length_b   1.000
_cell.length_c   1.000
_cell.angle_alpha   90.00
_cell.angle_beta   90.00
_cell.angle_gamma   90.00
#
_symmetry.space_group_name_H-M   'P 1'
#
loop_
_entity.id
_entity.type
_entity.pdbx_description
1 polymer ?
#
loop_
_entity_poly.entity_id
_entity_poly.type
_entity_poly.pdbx_seq_one_letter_code
_entity_poly.pdbx_strand_id
1 'polypeptide(L)'
;MSLLCWATNHARLTVSPSSSQFFIRGFVSLSCEEDDSSAGWTLRRNTSKETRTQCGDGFGESAGSSCTFNHIVLIDSGVYWCESREGPISNMVNLTVAGGSVILQSPVLPVMEGDDITLLCKTKTTPSNLTAAFYKDGSLIRKQPTGHMTIQHVSRSDEGLYKCDISGHGESPSSWITVTGEASVSFTDFRLKDTQSDHNDLYFLVDAGSSTSPPPSASTASLSSSFSSTPQHSSVPLAVLVFLPSIIGVLLLLVLLVVLVRRCVKRNPEGKSHILLKYNA
;
A
#
# COMPACT_ATOMS: atom_id res chain seq x y z
N MET A 1 20.57 39.23 -10.99
CA MET A 1 19.25 38.56 -10.97
C MET A 1 19.38 37.36 -10.06
N SER A 2 18.74 37.42 -8.89
CA SER A 2 18.83 36.37 -7.88
C SER A 2 18.22 35.08 -8.41
N LEU A 3 19.03 34.02 -8.50
CA LEU A 3 18.55 32.66 -8.67
C LEU A 3 17.86 32.26 -7.36
N LEU A 4 16.56 32.50 -7.27
CA LEU A 4 15.71 31.80 -6.32
C LEU A 4 15.64 30.36 -6.84
N CYS A 5 16.49 29.49 -6.29
CA CYS A 5 16.23 28.06 -6.33
C CYS A 5 14.93 27.85 -5.56
N TRP A 6 13.81 27.71 -6.25
CA TRP A 6 12.60 27.20 -5.62
C TRP A 6 12.89 25.75 -5.22
N ALA A 7 13.16 25.54 -3.93
CA ALA A 7 13.01 24.22 -3.35
C ALA A 7 11.53 23.84 -3.55
N THR A 8 11.27 22.79 -4.32
CA THR A 8 9.94 22.22 -4.39
C THR A 8 9.63 21.64 -3.01
N ASN A 9 8.77 22.31 -2.25
CA ASN A 9 8.29 21.80 -0.97
C ASN A 9 7.66 20.43 -1.18
N HIS A 10 8.30 19.37 -0.68
CA HIS A 10 7.80 18.00 -0.78
C HIS A 10 7.46 17.52 0.62
N ALA A 11 6.18 17.21 0.86
CA ALA A 11 5.80 16.62 2.12
C ALA A 11 6.23 15.16 2.19
N ARG A 12 6.63 14.74 3.39
CA ARG A 12 6.91 13.35 3.73
C ARG A 12 5.82 12.82 4.64
N LEU A 13 5.21 11.71 4.25
CA LEU A 13 4.24 11.00 5.08
C LEU A 13 4.98 10.11 6.09
N THR A 14 4.73 10.34 7.38
CA THR A 14 5.22 9.54 8.49
C THR A 14 4.08 8.84 9.23
N VAL A 15 4.41 7.76 9.95
CA VAL A 15 3.45 6.93 10.69
C VAL A 15 3.99 6.69 12.10
N SER A 16 3.13 6.89 13.09
CA SER A 16 3.44 6.70 14.50
C SER A 16 2.44 5.75 15.17
N PRO A 17 2.91 4.64 15.80
CA PRO A 17 4.30 4.17 15.81
C PRO A 17 4.76 3.70 14.41
N SER A 18 6.07 3.76 14.15
CA SER A 18 6.66 3.39 12.86
C SER A 18 6.55 1.87 12.60
N SER A 19 5.43 1.46 12.02
CA SER A 19 5.08 0.08 11.70
C SER A 19 4.13 0.04 10.51
N SER A 20 4.28 -0.96 9.63
CA SER A 20 3.32 -1.21 8.54
C SER A 20 2.10 -2.02 8.99
N GLN A 21 2.19 -2.70 10.14
CA GLN A 21 1.12 -3.55 10.66
C GLN A 21 0.63 -3.09 12.02
N PHE A 22 -0.68 -3.19 12.23
CA PHE A 22 -1.34 -2.81 13.48
C PHE A 22 -2.41 -3.83 13.87
N PHE A 23 -2.63 -3.99 15.17
CA PHE A 23 -3.79 -4.74 15.66
C PHE A 23 -5.08 -3.93 15.53
N ILE A 24 -6.19 -4.63 15.32
CA ILE A 24 -7.52 -4.04 15.45
C ILE A 24 -7.69 -3.33 16.80
N ARG A 25 -8.35 -2.17 16.77
CA ARG A 25 -8.52 -1.22 17.90
C ARG A 25 -7.22 -0.58 18.40
N GLY A 26 -6.12 -0.71 17.66
CA GLY A 26 -4.88 0.01 17.93
C GLY A 26 -4.99 1.50 17.62
N PHE A 27 -4.08 2.26 18.21
CA PHE A 27 -3.88 3.68 17.90
C PHE A 27 -2.86 3.82 16.76
N VAL A 28 -3.16 4.67 15.79
CA VAL A 28 -2.24 5.03 14.69
C VAL A 28 -2.37 6.52 14.43
N SER A 29 -1.23 7.21 14.24
CA SER A 29 -1.20 8.58 13.75
C SER A 29 -0.40 8.63 12.46
N LEU A 30 -0.97 9.21 11.42
CA LEU A 30 -0.25 9.53 10.19
C LEU A 30 -0.06 11.03 10.09
N SER A 31 1.12 11.50 9.68
CA SER A 31 1.43 12.93 9.61
C SER A 31 2.12 13.29 8.30
N CYS A 32 1.67 14.37 7.67
CA CYS A 32 2.39 15.03 6.59
C CYS A 32 3.41 15.98 7.22
N GLU A 33 4.68 15.59 7.21
CA GLU A 33 5.79 16.43 7.64
C GLU A 33 6.25 17.31 6.47
N GLU A 34 6.37 18.61 6.73
CA GLU A 34 6.75 19.66 5.77
C GLU A 34 7.99 20.40 6.29
N ASP A 35 8.80 20.93 5.36
CA ASP A 35 9.86 21.88 5.70
C ASP A 35 9.34 23.33 5.79
N ASP A 36 8.28 23.69 5.03
CA ASP A 36 7.62 25.02 5.06
C ASP A 36 6.08 24.95 4.90
N SER A 37 5.38 25.37 5.97
CA SER A 37 3.93 25.30 6.34
C SER A 37 2.83 25.78 5.35
N SER A 38 3.13 26.03 4.06
CA SER A 38 2.22 26.80 3.20
C SER A 38 1.29 26.00 2.26
N ALA A 39 1.56 24.72 1.99
CA ALA A 39 0.89 23.99 0.90
C ALA A 39 -0.44 23.29 1.28
N GLY A 40 -0.76 23.21 2.59
CA GLY A 40 -2.07 22.72 3.06
C GLY A 40 -2.39 21.30 2.59
N TRP A 41 -1.56 20.33 3.00
CA TRP A 41 -1.64 18.94 2.57
C TRP A 41 -2.85 18.21 3.13
N THR A 42 -3.47 17.41 2.29
CA THR A 42 -4.62 16.57 2.63
C THR A 42 -4.19 15.12 2.68
N LEU A 43 -4.44 14.44 3.81
CA LEU A 43 -4.18 13.02 3.92
C LEU A 43 -5.28 12.22 3.20
N ARG A 44 -4.84 11.43 2.22
CA ARG A 44 -5.68 10.60 1.35
C ARG A 44 -5.41 9.12 1.59
N ARG A 45 -6.39 8.29 1.26
CA ARG A 45 -6.22 6.83 1.25
C ARG A 45 -6.98 6.11 0.13
N ASN A 46 -6.49 4.91 -0.18
CA ASN A 46 -7.20 3.88 -0.92
C ASN A 46 -7.33 2.65 -0.04
N THR A 47 -8.55 2.17 0.17
CA THR A 47 -8.85 0.90 0.84
C THR A 47 -9.44 -0.09 -0.15
N SER A 48 -9.78 -1.30 0.32
CA SER A 48 -10.47 -2.30 -0.50
C SER A 48 -11.87 -1.87 -0.97
N LYS A 49 -12.51 -0.89 -0.30
CA LYS A 49 -13.89 -0.47 -0.60
C LYS A 49 -13.99 0.93 -1.18
N GLU A 50 -13.06 1.80 -0.84
CA GLU A 50 -13.12 3.21 -1.14
C GLU A 50 -11.79 3.70 -1.71
N THR A 51 -11.87 4.61 -2.66
CA THR A 51 -10.70 5.19 -3.32
C THR A 51 -10.63 6.69 -3.08
N ARG A 52 -9.44 7.19 -2.79
CA ARG A 52 -9.11 8.61 -2.68
C ARG A 52 -9.96 9.35 -1.63
N THR A 53 -10.30 8.68 -0.54
CA THR A 53 -11.03 9.31 0.57
C THR A 53 -10.09 10.17 1.40
N GLN A 54 -10.64 11.21 2.04
CA GLN A 54 -9.90 12.19 2.81
C GLN A 54 -10.10 11.97 4.32
N CYS A 55 -9.04 12.16 5.11
CA CYS A 55 -9.14 12.09 6.56
C CYS A 55 -10.16 13.09 7.12
N GLY A 56 -10.97 12.65 8.08
CA GLY A 56 -12.10 13.40 8.63
C GLY A 56 -13.40 13.24 7.82
N ASP A 57 -13.34 12.67 6.62
CA ASP A 57 -14.52 12.33 5.80
C ASP A 57 -14.75 10.82 5.82
N GLY A 58 -15.38 10.34 6.90
CA GLY A 58 -15.74 8.93 7.07
C GLY A 58 -14.67 8.04 7.71
N PHE A 59 -13.44 8.53 7.91
CA PHE A 59 -12.40 7.84 8.65
C PHE A 59 -11.39 8.78 9.29
N GLY A 60 -10.77 8.32 10.38
CA GLY A 60 -9.77 9.07 11.12
C GLY A 60 -10.30 10.39 11.67
N GLU A 61 -9.52 11.00 12.54
CA GLU A 61 -9.76 12.34 13.06
C GLU A 61 -8.66 13.25 12.51
N SER A 62 -9.07 14.29 11.79
CA SER A 62 -8.10 15.27 11.27
C SER A 62 -7.63 16.18 12.40
N ALA A 63 -6.31 16.27 12.57
CA ALA A 63 -5.64 17.13 13.51
C ALA A 63 -4.50 17.88 12.79
N GLY A 64 -4.86 18.93 12.03
CA GLY A 64 -3.91 19.69 11.22
C GLY A 64 -3.35 18.87 10.06
N SER A 65 -2.02 18.76 9.96
CA SER A 65 -1.34 17.91 8.98
C SER A 65 -1.35 16.42 9.33
N SER A 66 -2.00 16.04 10.45
CA SER A 66 -2.09 14.66 10.91
C SER A 66 -3.50 14.09 10.85
N CYS A 67 -3.57 12.76 10.72
CA CYS A 67 -4.78 11.95 10.77
C CYS A 67 -4.62 10.87 11.84
N THR A 68 -5.45 10.92 12.87
CA THR A 68 -5.37 9.97 13.99
C THR A 68 -6.50 8.95 13.92
N PHE A 69 -6.16 7.70 14.24
CA PHE A 69 -7.09 6.60 14.41
C PHE A 69 -7.02 6.19 15.88
N ASN A 70 -8.03 6.56 16.67
CA ASN A 70 -8.13 6.11 18.06
C ASN A 70 -8.38 4.60 18.13
N HIS A 71 -9.12 4.06 17.16
CA HIS A 71 -9.41 2.63 17.03
C HIS A 71 -9.39 2.21 15.57
N ILE A 72 -8.23 1.81 15.07
CA ILE A 72 -8.10 1.33 13.69
C ILE A 72 -8.82 -0.01 13.50
N VAL A 73 -9.53 -0.18 12.38
CA VAL A 73 -10.31 -1.38 12.06
C VAL A 73 -9.88 -2.03 10.74
N LEU A 74 -10.31 -3.26 10.49
CA LEU A 74 -9.86 -4.05 9.32
C LEU A 74 -10.01 -3.31 7.98
N ILE A 75 -11.09 -2.56 7.81
CA ILE A 75 -11.38 -1.79 6.59
C ILE A 75 -10.41 -0.62 6.37
N ASP A 76 -9.69 -0.19 7.41
CA ASP A 76 -8.68 0.86 7.29
C ASP A 76 -7.36 0.33 6.68
N SER A 77 -7.25 -0.97 6.38
CA SER A 77 -6.10 -1.48 5.63
C SER A 77 -6.09 -0.88 4.21
N GLY A 78 -4.94 -0.38 3.77
CA GLY A 78 -4.86 0.35 2.51
C GLY A 78 -3.57 1.13 2.30
N VAL A 79 -3.55 1.87 1.20
CA VAL A 79 -2.44 2.75 0.82
C VAL A 79 -2.79 4.19 1.19
N TYR A 80 -1.84 4.88 1.82
CA TYR A 80 -1.99 6.24 2.35
C TYR A 80 -0.93 7.17 1.76
N TRP A 81 -1.29 8.42 1.49
CA TRP A 81 -0.40 9.48 1.00
C TRP A 81 -0.92 10.86 1.37
N CYS A 82 -0.03 11.85 1.36
CA CYS A 82 -0.39 13.27 1.44
C CYS A 82 -0.51 13.83 0.03
N GLU A 83 -1.53 14.65 -0.20
CA GLU A 83 -1.79 15.32 -1.48
C GLU A 83 -1.89 16.83 -1.28
N SER A 84 -1.13 17.61 -2.06
CA SER A 84 -1.20 19.07 -2.05
C SER A 84 -2.34 19.56 -2.94
N ARG A 85 -2.71 20.84 -2.79
CA ARG A 85 -3.77 21.46 -3.61
C ARG A 85 -3.38 21.59 -5.08
N GLU A 86 -2.08 21.68 -5.34
CA GLU A 86 -1.47 21.86 -6.65
C GLU A 86 -1.25 20.53 -7.39
N GLY A 87 -1.50 19.38 -6.74
CA GLY A 87 -1.41 18.04 -7.32
C GLY A 87 -0.20 17.17 -6.93
N PRO A 88 0.96 17.69 -6.45
CA PRO A 88 2.01 16.87 -5.89
C PRO A 88 1.53 15.94 -4.77
N ILE A 89 2.14 14.75 -4.70
CA ILE A 89 1.89 13.76 -3.64
C ILE A 89 3.18 13.40 -2.92
N SER A 90 3.07 13.02 -1.65
CA SER A 90 4.18 12.47 -0.84
C SER A 90 4.54 11.04 -1.25
N ASN A 91 5.48 10.44 -0.51
CA ASN A 91 5.60 8.98 -0.47
C ASN A 91 4.27 8.31 -0.11
N MET A 92 4.10 7.08 -0.59
CA MET A 92 2.97 6.22 -0.23
C MET A 92 3.40 5.22 0.83
N VAL A 93 2.50 4.91 1.76
CA VAL A 93 2.70 3.85 2.76
C VAL A 93 1.54 2.87 2.72
N ASN A 94 1.83 1.58 2.89
CA ASN A 94 0.80 0.54 2.96
C ASN A 94 0.63 0.08 4.41
N LEU A 95 -0.58 0.25 4.93
CA LEU A 95 -0.93 -0.17 6.28
C LEU A 95 -1.81 -1.41 6.23
N THR A 96 -1.47 -2.39 7.07
CA THR A 96 -2.25 -3.61 7.25
C THR A 96 -2.78 -3.70 8.68
N VAL A 97 -4.10 -3.80 8.82
CA VAL A 97 -4.75 -4.01 10.11
C VAL A 97 -5.03 -5.50 10.27
N ALA A 98 -4.35 -6.14 11.21
CA ALA A 98 -4.46 -7.56 11.44
C ALA A 98 -5.71 -7.91 12.26
N GLY A 99 -6.49 -8.87 11.76
CA GLY A 99 -7.55 -9.54 12.51
C GLY A 99 -7.05 -10.71 13.36
N GLY A 100 -5.83 -11.19 13.08
CA GLY A 100 -5.17 -12.26 13.82
C GLY A 100 -4.55 -11.81 15.16
N SER A 101 -3.90 -12.76 15.82
CA SER A 101 -3.28 -12.54 17.14
C SER A 101 -1.82 -12.12 17.09
N VAL A 102 -1.19 -12.12 15.90
CA VAL A 102 0.23 -11.84 15.67
C VAL A 102 0.38 -10.77 14.60
N ILE A 103 1.31 -9.82 14.81
CA ILE A 103 1.76 -8.85 13.81
C ILE A 103 3.29 -8.83 13.75
N LEU A 104 3.81 -8.41 12.60
CA LEU A 104 5.20 -8.05 12.42
C LEU A 104 5.33 -6.52 12.48
N GLN A 105 6.01 -6.01 13.50
CA GLN A 105 6.43 -4.61 13.51
C GLN A 105 7.71 -4.49 12.68
N SER A 106 7.55 -4.02 11.44
CA SER A 106 8.61 -3.72 10.49
C SER A 106 8.56 -2.24 10.09
N PRO A 107 9.69 -1.64 9.67
CA PRO A 107 9.71 -0.27 9.16
C PRO A 107 8.65 -0.06 8.07
N VAL A 108 7.90 1.04 8.18
CA VAL A 108 6.87 1.42 7.21
C VAL A 108 7.43 2.26 6.04
N LEU A 109 8.62 2.82 6.24
CA LEU A 109 9.35 3.60 5.23
C LEU A 109 10.57 2.81 4.74
N PRO A 110 11.08 3.11 3.54
CA PRO A 110 12.32 2.52 3.04
C PRO A 110 13.49 2.71 4.01
N VAL A 111 14.33 1.67 4.09
CA VAL A 111 15.50 1.60 4.97
C VAL A 111 16.74 1.89 4.14
N MET A 112 17.73 2.62 4.67
CA MET A 112 18.96 2.88 3.91
C MET A 112 19.94 1.72 4.02
N GLU A 113 20.75 1.52 2.98
CA GLU A 113 21.88 0.59 3.05
C GLU A 113 22.85 1.00 4.17
N GLY A 114 23.34 0.01 4.92
CA GLY A 114 24.20 0.22 6.09
C GLY A 114 23.45 0.42 7.40
N ASP A 115 22.16 0.74 7.39
CA ASP A 115 21.36 0.87 8.61
C ASP A 115 21.16 -0.49 9.30
N ASP A 116 20.93 -0.45 10.61
CA ASP A 116 20.47 -1.59 11.39
C ASP A 116 18.97 -1.49 11.63
N ILE A 117 18.23 -2.57 11.33
CA ILE A 117 16.79 -2.63 11.60
C ILE A 117 16.45 -3.78 12.54
N THR A 118 15.50 -3.53 13.43
CA THR A 118 14.96 -4.56 14.32
C THR A 118 13.51 -4.83 13.98
N LEU A 119 13.23 -6.07 13.61
CA LEU A 119 11.89 -6.60 13.42
C LEU A 119 11.38 -7.19 14.73
N LEU A 120 10.15 -6.86 15.10
CA LEU A 120 9.51 -7.35 16.31
C LEU A 120 8.25 -8.13 15.96
N CYS A 121 8.24 -9.42 16.27
CA CYS A 121 7.04 -10.24 16.20
C CYS A 121 6.25 -10.10 17.50
N LYS A 122 5.03 -9.58 17.42
CA LYS A 122 4.26 -9.20 18.59
C LYS A 122 2.93 -9.93 18.62
N THR A 123 2.56 -10.47 19.78
CA THR A 123 1.21 -10.95 20.07
C THR A 123 0.33 -9.85 20.64
N LYS A 124 -0.99 -9.97 20.49
CA LYS A 124 -1.97 -9.09 21.13
C LYS A 124 -1.94 -9.20 22.67
N THR A 125 -1.66 -10.39 23.18
CA THR A 125 -1.61 -10.72 24.62
C THR A 125 -0.17 -10.69 25.14
N THR A 126 0.02 -10.23 26.37
CA THR A 126 1.30 -10.27 27.10
C THR A 126 1.49 -11.64 27.78
N PRO A 127 2.75 -12.14 27.87
CA PRO A 127 4.01 -11.49 27.50
C PRO A 127 4.29 -11.54 25.99
N SER A 128 4.88 -10.46 25.44
CA SER A 128 5.27 -10.35 24.03
C SER A 128 6.57 -11.06 23.69
N ASN A 129 7.30 -11.55 24.69
CA ASN A 129 8.64 -12.14 24.52
C ASN A 129 8.53 -13.65 24.27
N LEU A 130 7.74 -14.02 23.26
CA LEU A 130 7.59 -15.40 22.84
C LEU A 130 8.61 -15.73 21.74
N THR A 131 8.98 -17.01 21.66
CA THR A 131 9.85 -17.46 20.58
C THR A 131 9.11 -17.32 19.25
N ALA A 132 9.71 -16.56 18.33
CA ALA A 132 9.16 -16.32 17.01
C ALA A 132 10.10 -16.85 15.91
N ALA A 133 9.51 -17.47 14.90
CA ALA A 133 10.17 -17.83 13.65
C ALA A 133 9.95 -16.71 12.63
N PHE A 134 11.04 -16.21 12.04
CA PHE A 134 11.02 -15.17 11.03
C PHE A 134 11.25 -15.76 9.65
N TYR A 135 10.47 -15.30 8.68
CA TYR A 135 10.54 -15.75 7.30
C TYR A 135 10.78 -14.55 6.37
N LYS A 136 11.58 -14.76 5.33
CA LYS A 136 11.78 -13.85 4.21
C LYS A 136 11.49 -14.60 2.92
N ASP A 137 10.62 -14.06 2.08
CA ASP A 137 10.26 -14.65 0.78
C ASP A 137 9.83 -16.13 0.89
N GLY A 138 9.11 -16.45 1.98
CA GLY A 138 8.64 -17.80 2.29
C GLY A 138 9.66 -18.72 2.96
N SER A 139 10.94 -18.32 3.05
CA SER A 139 12.02 -19.12 3.64
C SER A 139 12.29 -18.72 5.09
N LEU A 140 12.49 -19.70 5.97
CA LEU A 140 12.87 -19.46 7.38
C LEU A 140 14.27 -18.87 7.44
N ILE A 141 14.42 -17.69 8.04
CA ILE A 141 15.71 -16.99 8.18
C ILE A 141 16.29 -17.08 9.60
N ARG A 142 15.45 -17.00 10.63
CA ARG A 142 15.90 -17.06 12.03
C ARG A 142 14.77 -17.45 12.97
N LYS A 143 15.10 -18.06 14.11
CA LYS A 143 14.19 -18.22 15.26
C LYS A 143 14.76 -17.45 16.44
N GLN A 144 13.99 -16.53 17.01
CA GLN A 144 14.46 -15.66 18.08
C GLN A 144 13.61 -15.87 19.34
N PRO A 145 14.22 -16.16 20.49
CA PRO A 145 13.51 -16.53 21.72
C PRO A 145 12.66 -15.40 22.29
N THR A 146 13.07 -14.15 22.07
CA THR A 146 12.37 -12.94 22.54
C THR A 146 11.40 -12.36 21.52
N GLY A 147 11.33 -12.90 20.30
CA GLY A 147 10.54 -12.31 19.22
C GLY A 147 11.16 -11.08 18.57
N HIS A 148 12.43 -10.77 18.87
CA HIS A 148 13.18 -9.65 18.28
C HIS A 148 14.25 -10.18 17.33
N MET A 149 14.27 -9.71 16.08
CA MET A 149 15.29 -10.04 15.09
C MET A 149 15.92 -8.78 14.52
N THR A 150 17.23 -8.64 14.67
CA THR A 150 17.99 -7.53 14.08
C THR A 150 18.71 -7.98 12.81
N ILE A 151 18.53 -7.21 11.75
CA ILE A 151 19.32 -7.28 10.52
C ILE A 151 20.34 -6.15 10.62
N GLN A 152 21.62 -6.51 10.63
CA GLN A 152 22.72 -5.55 10.77
C GLN A 152 23.30 -5.22 9.40
N HIS A 153 23.70 -3.97 9.20
CA HIS A 153 24.28 -3.48 7.95
C HIS A 153 23.42 -3.86 6.73
N VAL A 154 22.17 -3.40 6.74
CA VAL A 154 21.16 -3.70 5.70
C VAL A 154 21.74 -3.47 4.30
N SER A 155 21.47 -4.41 3.41
CA SER A 155 21.93 -4.41 2.02
C SER A 155 20.75 -4.59 1.06
N ARG A 156 20.96 -4.40 -0.24
CA ARG A 156 19.92 -4.72 -1.25
C ARG A 156 19.41 -6.15 -1.19
N SER A 157 20.22 -7.09 -0.70
CA SER A 157 19.81 -8.49 -0.57
C SER A 157 18.81 -8.72 0.57
N ASP A 158 18.65 -7.76 1.48
CA ASP A 158 17.66 -7.79 2.57
C ASP A 158 16.30 -7.24 2.14
N GLU A 159 16.16 -6.69 0.94
CA GLU A 159 14.84 -6.33 0.39
C GLU A 159 14.00 -7.59 0.16
N GLY A 160 12.72 -7.56 0.55
CA GLY A 160 11.79 -8.66 0.29
C GLY A 160 10.57 -8.68 1.20
N LEU A 161 9.83 -9.79 1.14
CA LEU A 161 8.57 -9.99 1.86
C LEU A 161 8.79 -10.75 3.16
N TYR A 162 8.59 -10.07 4.29
CA TYR A 162 8.81 -10.61 5.64
C TYR A 162 7.51 -10.99 6.34
N LYS A 163 7.54 -12.07 7.12
CA LYS A 163 6.49 -12.43 8.10
C LYS A 163 7.11 -13.13 9.30
N CYS A 164 6.36 -13.25 10.39
CA CYS A 164 6.75 -14.05 11.53
C CYS A 164 5.65 -15.01 11.97
N ASP A 165 6.04 -16.07 12.67
CA ASP A 165 5.15 -17.08 13.24
C ASP A 165 5.51 -17.29 14.71
N ILE A 166 4.49 -17.35 15.56
CA ILE A 166 4.64 -17.70 16.97
C ILE A 166 3.84 -18.98 17.20
N SER A 167 4.54 -20.04 17.60
CA SER A 167 3.95 -21.35 17.88
C SER A 167 2.73 -21.22 18.82
N GLY A 168 1.57 -21.68 18.36
CA GLY A 168 0.31 -21.63 19.11
C GLY A 168 -0.46 -20.31 19.03
N HIS A 169 0.10 -19.26 18.42
CA HIS A 169 -0.55 -17.96 18.21
C HIS A 169 -0.77 -17.64 16.72
N GLY A 170 -0.02 -18.28 15.82
CA GLY A 170 -0.17 -18.20 14.37
C GLY A 170 0.81 -17.24 13.70
N GLU A 171 0.56 -16.99 12.41
CA GLU A 171 1.42 -16.15 11.57
C GLU A 171 0.94 -14.69 11.53
N SER A 172 1.88 -13.76 11.40
CA SER A 172 1.60 -12.37 11.03
C SER A 172 1.19 -12.27 9.56
N PRO A 173 0.47 -11.21 9.17
CA PRO A 173 0.47 -10.76 7.79
C PRO A 173 1.90 -10.54 7.27
N SER A 174 2.06 -10.52 5.95
CA SER A 174 3.34 -10.20 5.32
C SER A 174 3.55 -8.69 5.19
N SER A 175 4.80 -8.24 5.28
CA SER A 175 5.22 -6.85 5.10
C SER A 175 6.40 -6.78 4.13
N TRP A 176 6.33 -5.89 3.14
CA TRP A 176 7.45 -5.65 2.24
C TRP A 176 8.43 -4.66 2.87
N ILE A 177 9.71 -5.02 2.93
CA ILE A 177 10.79 -4.12 3.37
C ILE A 177 11.54 -3.69 2.12
N THR A 178 11.52 -2.39 1.83
CA THR A 178 12.29 -1.78 0.73
C THR A 178 13.61 -1.26 1.27
N VAL A 179 14.70 -1.54 0.55
CA VAL A 179 16.03 -1.02 0.87
C VAL A 179 16.45 -0.01 -0.19
N THR A 180 16.90 1.17 0.21
CA THR A 180 17.41 2.22 -0.67
C THR A 180 18.90 2.42 -0.45
N GLY A 181 19.68 2.40 -1.53
CA GLY A 181 21.11 2.71 -1.48
C GLY A 181 21.34 4.22 -1.44
N GLU A 182 22.45 4.62 -0.83
CA GLU A 182 22.94 5.99 -0.97
C GLU A 182 23.23 6.24 -2.46
N ALA A 183 22.62 7.28 -3.03
CA ALA A 183 23.00 7.73 -4.35
C ALA A 183 24.41 8.33 -4.22
N SER A 184 25.44 7.50 -4.34
CA SER A 184 26.81 7.96 -4.48
C SER A 184 26.90 8.67 -5.83
N VAL A 185 26.56 9.96 -5.86
CA VAL A 185 26.87 10.82 -7.00
C VAL A 185 28.38 10.99 -6.99
N SER A 186 29.06 10.10 -7.73
CA SER A 186 30.49 10.23 -7.98
C SER A 186 30.69 11.44 -8.89
N PHE A 187 30.99 12.60 -8.30
CA PHE A 187 31.28 13.86 -8.99
C PHE A 187 32.64 13.86 -9.74
N THR A 188 33.14 12.69 -10.15
CA THR A 188 34.46 12.56 -10.78
C THR A 188 34.49 12.85 -12.28
N ASP A 189 33.35 13.14 -12.93
CA ASP A 189 33.31 13.39 -14.38
C ASP A 189 32.80 14.78 -14.76
N PHE A 190 33.36 15.82 -14.14
CA PHE A 190 33.31 17.17 -14.72
C PHE A 190 34.56 17.40 -15.57
N ARG A 191 34.46 17.23 -16.88
CA ARG A 191 35.47 17.73 -17.81
C ARG A 191 35.27 19.23 -18.05
N LEU A 192 36.16 20.05 -17.53
CA LEU A 192 36.35 21.42 -18.03
C LEU A 192 36.84 21.33 -19.48
N LYS A 193 36.11 21.93 -20.43
CA LYS A 193 36.65 22.27 -21.75
C LYS A 193 37.03 23.75 -21.76
N ASP A 194 38.19 24.03 -22.33
CA ASP A 194 38.82 25.35 -22.32
C ASP A 194 37.95 26.48 -22.86
N THR A 195 38.18 27.65 -22.27
CA THR A 195 37.56 28.95 -22.52
C THR A 195 37.79 29.42 -23.96
N GLN A 196 36.72 29.69 -24.72
CA GLN A 196 36.83 30.45 -25.97
C GLN A 196 36.25 31.85 -25.76
N SER A 197 37.15 32.82 -25.68
CA SER A 197 36.84 34.25 -25.59
C SER A 197 36.49 34.80 -26.97
N ASP A 198 35.24 35.20 -27.19
CA ASP A 198 34.95 36.29 -28.12
C ASP A 198 33.78 37.16 -27.60
N HIS A 199 34.07 38.45 -27.46
CA HIS A 199 33.19 39.58 -27.11
C HIS A 199 32.12 39.38 -26.02
N ASN A 200 32.58 39.52 -24.78
CA ASN A 200 31.87 40.05 -23.61
C ASN A 200 30.52 39.42 -23.22
N ASP A 201 30.49 38.09 -23.09
CA ASP A 201 29.66 37.37 -22.11
C ASP A 201 30.26 35.98 -21.87
N LEU A 202 30.62 35.66 -20.61
CA LEU A 202 31.20 34.37 -20.23
C LEU A 202 30.09 33.41 -19.82
N TYR A 203 29.70 32.48 -20.69
CA TYR A 203 28.73 31.42 -20.40
C TYR A 203 29.44 30.09 -20.12
N PHE A 204 29.12 29.45 -19.00
CA PHE A 204 29.55 28.09 -18.68
C PHE A 204 28.45 27.11 -19.14
N LEU A 205 28.78 26.23 -20.08
CA LEU A 205 27.91 25.10 -20.46
C LEU A 205 28.31 23.88 -19.62
N VAL A 206 27.35 23.30 -18.89
CA VAL A 206 27.54 22.09 -18.08
C VAL A 206 26.65 20.99 -18.66
N ASP A 207 27.24 19.96 -19.26
CA ASP A 207 26.50 18.76 -19.65
C ASP A 207 26.52 17.76 -18.50
N ALA A 208 25.34 17.31 -18.07
CA ALA A 208 25.20 16.22 -17.13
C ALA A 208 25.49 14.89 -17.87
N GLY A 209 26.74 14.44 -17.85
CA GLY A 209 27.11 13.10 -18.28
C GLY A 209 26.57 12.06 -17.30
N SER A 210 25.43 11.44 -17.62
CA SER A 210 24.94 10.26 -16.89
C SER A 210 25.75 9.04 -17.33
N SER A 211 26.61 8.52 -16.44
CA SER A 211 27.24 7.22 -16.62
C SER A 211 26.24 6.12 -16.26
N THR A 212 25.45 5.68 -17.24
CA THR A 212 24.70 4.42 -17.11
C THR A 212 25.70 3.27 -17.11
N SER A 213 25.78 2.52 -16.02
CA SER A 213 26.43 1.21 -16.01
C SER A 213 25.77 0.30 -17.05
N PRO A 214 26.54 -0.57 -17.75
CA PRO A 214 25.95 -1.52 -18.68
C PRO A 214 25.17 -2.59 -17.89
N PRO A 215 24.03 -3.09 -18.42
CA PRO A 215 23.35 -4.25 -17.84
C PRO A 215 24.27 -5.47 -17.89
N PRO A 216 24.18 -6.41 -16.94
CA PRO A 216 25.00 -7.62 -16.95
C PRO A 216 24.73 -8.42 -18.23
N SER A 217 25.83 -8.78 -18.89
CA SER A 217 25.88 -9.64 -20.06
C SER A 217 25.16 -10.95 -19.79
N ALA A 218 23.97 -11.12 -20.37
CA ALA A 218 23.32 -12.43 -20.42
C ALA A 218 24.19 -13.36 -21.29
N SER A 219 24.74 -14.39 -20.67
CA SER A 219 25.50 -15.44 -21.35
C SER A 219 24.54 -16.22 -22.25
N THR A 220 24.65 -16.04 -23.57
CA THR A 220 23.98 -16.88 -24.56
C THR A 220 24.61 -18.26 -24.57
N ALA A 221 23.96 -19.23 -23.94
CA ALA A 221 24.17 -20.65 -24.25
C ALA A 221 23.33 -20.99 -25.50
N SER A 222 24.01 -21.37 -26.57
CA SER A 222 23.40 -21.86 -27.80
C SER A 222 22.88 -23.29 -27.59
N LEU A 223 21.57 -23.46 -27.66
CA LEU A 223 20.93 -24.76 -27.87
C LEU A 223 20.16 -24.68 -29.19
N SER A 224 20.76 -25.25 -30.23
CA SER A 224 20.10 -25.51 -31.50
C SER A 224 19.02 -26.58 -31.29
N SER A 225 17.77 -26.22 -31.55
CA SER A 225 16.73 -27.21 -31.89
C SER A 225 15.80 -26.62 -32.93
N SER A 226 15.84 -27.24 -34.11
CA SER A 226 14.93 -27.04 -35.21
C SER A 226 13.64 -27.81 -34.92
N PHE A 227 12.52 -27.10 -34.78
CA PHE A 227 11.19 -27.72 -34.84
C PHE A 227 10.24 -26.87 -35.68
N SER A 228 9.74 -27.52 -36.73
CA SER A 228 8.65 -27.08 -37.59
C SER A 228 7.32 -27.43 -36.92
N SER A 229 6.40 -26.49 -36.78
CA SER A 229 4.97 -26.78 -36.65
C SER A 229 4.09 -25.53 -36.83
N THR A 230 3.07 -25.72 -37.67
CA THR A 230 1.97 -24.84 -38.09
C THR A 230 1.14 -24.22 -36.96
N PRO A 231 0.44 -23.08 -37.21
CA PRO A 231 -0.46 -22.47 -36.22
C PRO A 231 -1.79 -23.22 -36.13
N GLN A 232 -2.15 -23.70 -34.93
CA GLN A 232 -3.50 -24.14 -34.60
C GLN A 232 -4.27 -23.01 -33.90
N HIS A 233 -5.35 -22.59 -34.54
CA HIS A 233 -6.43 -21.77 -34.00
C HIS A 233 -7.03 -22.44 -32.75
N SER A 234 -6.92 -21.79 -31.58
CA SER A 234 -7.67 -22.15 -30.39
C SER A 234 -9.03 -21.45 -30.41
N SER A 235 -10.05 -22.23 -30.74
CA SER A 235 -11.47 -21.88 -30.66
C SER A 235 -11.89 -21.64 -29.21
N VAL A 236 -12.37 -20.43 -28.92
CA VAL A 236 -13.10 -20.11 -27.69
C VAL A 236 -14.39 -20.96 -27.67
N PRO A 237 -14.72 -21.68 -26.58
CA PRO A 237 -15.91 -22.52 -26.55
C PRO A 237 -17.16 -21.64 -26.57
N LEU A 238 -18.01 -21.85 -27.58
CA LEU A 238 -19.31 -21.19 -27.81
C LEU A 238 -20.26 -21.23 -26.61
N ALA A 239 -20.00 -22.05 -25.58
CA ALA A 239 -20.83 -22.17 -24.39
C ALA A 239 -20.89 -20.88 -23.55
N VAL A 240 -19.83 -20.07 -23.51
CA VAL A 240 -19.77 -18.89 -22.62
C VAL A 240 -20.66 -17.73 -23.10
N LEU A 241 -20.95 -17.66 -24.41
CA LEU A 241 -21.80 -16.63 -25.01
C LEU A 241 -23.31 -16.90 -24.86
N VAL A 242 -23.72 -18.11 -24.46
CA VAL A 242 -25.13 -18.50 -24.34
C VAL A 242 -25.69 -18.28 -22.91
N PHE A 243 -24.83 -18.00 -21.92
CA PHE A 243 -25.27 -17.77 -20.54
C PHE A 243 -25.63 -16.31 -20.21
N LEU A 244 -25.14 -15.34 -21.01
CA LEU A 244 -25.45 -13.93 -20.83
C LEU A 244 -26.94 -13.56 -21.08
N PRO A 245 -27.66 -14.12 -22.08
CA PRO A 245 -29.10 -13.86 -22.23
C PRO A 245 -29.95 -14.55 -21.15
N SER A 246 -29.44 -15.62 -20.52
CA SER A 246 -30.18 -16.35 -19.48
C SER A 246 -30.20 -15.60 -18.15
N ILE A 247 -29.09 -14.94 -17.76
CA ILE A 247 -29.02 -14.15 -16.52
C ILE A 247 -29.92 -12.91 -16.61
N ILE A 248 -29.94 -12.23 -17.76
CA ILE A 248 -30.82 -11.06 -17.97
C ILE A 248 -32.28 -11.48 -17.93
N GLY A 249 -32.64 -12.62 -18.53
CA GLY A 249 -33.99 -13.18 -18.49
C GLY A 249 -34.45 -13.51 -17.06
N VAL A 250 -33.58 -14.15 -16.26
CA VAL A 250 -33.85 -14.46 -14.85
C VAL A 250 -34.01 -13.16 -14.03
N LEU A 251 -33.16 -12.16 -14.27
CA LEU A 251 -33.23 -10.88 -13.57
C LEU A 251 -34.55 -10.14 -13.88
N LEU A 252 -34.97 -10.11 -15.15
CA LEU A 252 -36.25 -9.50 -15.57
C LEU A 252 -37.46 -10.24 -14.96
N LEU A 253 -37.42 -11.57 -14.89
CA LEU A 253 -38.47 -12.38 -14.27
C LEU A 253 -38.60 -12.07 -12.76
N LEU A 254 -37.47 -11.98 -12.05
CA LEU A 254 -37.45 -11.63 -10.61
C LEU A 254 -38.01 -10.24 -10.36
N VAL A 255 -37.64 -9.25 -11.17
CA VAL A 255 -38.19 -7.89 -11.07
C VAL A 255 -39.70 -7.88 -11.32
N LEU A 256 -40.18 -8.63 -12.32
CA LEU A 256 -41.60 -8.75 -12.62
C LEU A 256 -42.38 -9.37 -11.45
N LEU A 257 -41.85 -10.44 -10.84
CA LEU A 257 -42.43 -11.08 -9.66
C LEU A 257 -42.51 -10.12 -8.47
N VAL A 258 -41.46 -9.35 -8.19
CA VAL A 258 -41.46 -8.35 -7.11
C VAL A 258 -42.52 -7.27 -7.37
N VAL A 259 -42.65 -6.81 -8.62
CA VAL A 259 -43.68 -5.82 -8.99
C VAL A 259 -45.08 -6.40 -8.85
N LEU A 260 -45.30 -7.66 -9.26
CA LEU A 260 -46.59 -8.34 -9.10
C LEU A 260 -46.92 -8.57 -7.63
N VAL A 261 -45.97 -8.98 -6.80
CA VAL A 261 -46.16 -9.11 -5.34
C VAL A 261 -46.49 -7.74 -4.73
N ARG A 262 -45.77 -6.67 -5.07
CA ARG A 262 -46.08 -5.31 -4.60
C ARG A 262 -47.45 -4.85 -5.07
N ARG A 263 -47.86 -5.21 -6.29
CA ARG A 263 -49.21 -4.93 -6.81
C ARG A 263 -50.29 -5.77 -6.11
N CYS A 264 -50.03 -7.03 -5.79
CA CYS A 264 -50.94 -7.88 -5.02
C CYS A 264 -51.09 -7.38 -3.58
N VAL A 265 -50.00 -6.97 -2.94
CA VAL A 265 -50.01 -6.36 -1.60
C VAL A 265 -50.77 -5.03 -1.62
N LYS A 266 -50.60 -4.22 -2.68
CA LYS A 266 -51.35 -2.96 -2.85
C LYS A 266 -52.82 -3.18 -3.25
N ARG A 267 -53.17 -4.37 -3.75
CA ARG A 267 -54.53 -4.75 -4.19
C ARG A 267 -55.24 -5.66 -3.20
N ASN A 268 -54.83 -5.65 -1.94
CA ASN A 268 -55.62 -6.17 -0.83
C ASN A 268 -56.33 -4.98 -0.13
N PRO A 269 -57.54 -4.58 -0.56
CA PRO A 269 -58.36 -3.66 0.20
C PRO A 269 -59.07 -4.44 1.33
N GLU A 270 -59.17 -3.75 2.46
CA GLU A 270 -59.69 -4.13 3.77
C GLU A 270 -60.84 -5.16 3.80
N GLY A 271 -60.79 -6.06 4.80
CA GLY A 271 -61.93 -6.93 5.09
C GLY A 271 -61.75 -7.90 6.27
N LYS A 272 -61.62 -7.38 7.51
CA LYS A 272 -62.31 -7.83 8.74
C LYS A 272 -61.64 -7.25 9.99
N SER A 273 -62.09 -6.07 10.40
CA SER A 273 -62.15 -5.71 11.81
C SER A 273 -63.61 -5.86 12.23
N HIS A 274 -63.91 -6.90 13.01
CA HIS A 274 -64.98 -6.88 14.00
C HIS A 274 -64.91 -8.17 14.84
N ILE A 275 -64.81 -7.98 16.16
CA ILE A 275 -65.25 -8.84 17.28
C ILE A 275 -64.13 -9.27 18.25
N LEU A 276 -64.32 -8.85 19.53
CA LEU A 276 -63.74 -9.30 20.82
C LEU A 276 -62.24 -9.01 21.02
N LEU A 277 -61.83 -8.11 21.93
CA LEU A 277 -62.05 -8.19 23.37
C LEU A 277 -62.13 -6.80 24.04
N LYS A 278 -63.25 -6.53 24.70
CA LYS A 278 -63.27 -5.84 26.00
C LYS A 278 -62.36 -6.65 26.94
N TYR A 279 -61.43 -6.03 27.66
CA TYR A 279 -61.22 -6.21 29.11
C TYR A 279 -60.02 -5.36 29.60
N ASN A 280 -60.15 -4.90 30.85
CA ASN A 280 -59.18 -4.23 31.75
C ASN A 280 -59.28 -2.70 31.71
N ALA A 281 -59.98 -2.07 32.66
CA ALA A 281 -59.70 -1.94 34.11
C ALA A 281 -58.47 -1.06 34.37
#